data_AF-A0A2U3CEH5-F1
#
_entry.id   AF-A0A2U3CEH5-F1
#
_cell.length_a   1.000
_cell.length_b   1.000
_cell.length_c   1.000
_cell.angle_alpha   90.00
_cell.angle_beta   90.00
_cell.angle_gamma   90.00
#
_symmetry.space_group_name_H-M   'P 1'
#
loop_
_entity.id
_entity.type
_entity.pdbx_description
1 polymer ?
#
loop_
_entity_poly.entity_id
_entity_poly.type
_entity_poly.pdbx_seq_one_letter_code
_entity_poly.pdbx_strand_id
1 'polypeptide(L)'
;MTKISLNVVNVGNIEGRAYLHTQDIEKLAINEFDYVKMVTEWEDWGAVQILSSDEVEQGTIAVDASVLSSANISDGDAVEVEPVNNAAAGIKSIKLGIEPLAGQEVEEAILWIATEFEQLSTLLKNRPVFNNLQIAWEDCPIGNITVRFLGADPPIPDGDIGIVDPTGREVEINIIPFTEMSFNAVLVLDVSGSMSKKDMKVKNISGALEGLKKGLDESDELNLFIEKFQDGKKVSRVDAAAMAIMLFMSLKIAKGWGEQIQLLTFSGEVERYSLGDTNVISCVGETKKAGIESIIDHVVQKTSESTGLTFLSGALDQAYKSIDSFDENPTIQKKNPTMIIVLTDGNPNKGNGLGVNPIPIVKQYVEQHPEVVLYAIGLGEADRLMLRKIGEMGRGGSLMADDLETLIDFYDSLAQNFQMVVKMKKEPEE
;
A
#
# COMPACT_ATOMS: atom_id res chain seq x y z
N MET A 1 -11.09 -35.31 -18.70
CA MET A 1 -10.16 -34.26 -19.13
C MET A 1 -8.92 -34.96 -19.64
N THR A 2 -8.35 -34.48 -20.74
CA THR A 2 -7.12 -35.07 -21.27
C THR A 2 -5.96 -34.52 -20.46
N LYS A 3 -5.34 -35.37 -19.65
CA LYS A 3 -4.06 -35.10 -19.02
C LYS A 3 -2.99 -35.88 -19.78
N ILE A 4 -1.81 -35.31 -19.91
CA ILE A 4 -0.64 -36.03 -20.43
C ILE A 4 0.53 -35.85 -19.48
N SER A 5 1.39 -36.87 -19.38
CA SER A 5 2.62 -36.79 -18.62
C SER A 5 3.74 -36.28 -19.52
N LEU A 6 4.42 -35.22 -19.10
CA LEU A 6 5.53 -34.59 -19.82
C LEU A 6 6.74 -34.44 -18.90
N ASN A 7 7.93 -34.51 -19.48
CA ASN A 7 9.15 -34.15 -18.77
C ASN A 7 9.40 -32.65 -18.89
N VAL A 8 9.81 -32.02 -17.80
CA VAL A 8 10.12 -30.58 -17.76
C VAL A 8 11.53 -30.32 -18.27
N VAL A 9 11.67 -29.29 -19.09
CA VAL A 9 12.96 -28.73 -19.52
C VAL A 9 13.01 -27.26 -19.13
N ASN A 10 14.01 -26.86 -18.34
CA ASN A 10 14.26 -25.45 -18.02
C ASN A 10 14.97 -24.76 -19.19
N VAL A 11 14.35 -23.73 -19.75
CA VAL A 11 14.89 -22.98 -20.90
C VAL A 11 15.32 -21.54 -20.57
N GLY A 12 15.48 -21.22 -19.28
CA GLY A 12 15.86 -19.88 -18.83
C GLY A 12 14.69 -18.91 -18.84
N ASN A 13 14.92 -17.66 -19.25
CA ASN A 13 13.89 -16.62 -19.27
C ASN A 13 13.18 -16.57 -20.63
N ILE A 14 11.89 -16.90 -20.63
CA ILE A 14 10.99 -16.82 -21.79
C ILE A 14 9.70 -16.08 -21.40
N GLU A 15 9.84 -15.03 -20.59
CA GLU A 15 8.76 -14.14 -20.13
C GLU A 15 7.62 -14.88 -19.43
N GLY A 16 7.95 -15.89 -18.61
CA GLY A 16 6.97 -16.64 -17.83
C GLY A 16 6.06 -17.58 -18.64
N ARG A 17 6.41 -17.86 -19.89
CA ARG A 17 5.69 -18.79 -20.77
C ARG A 17 6.30 -20.19 -20.74
N ALA A 18 5.70 -21.10 -21.51
CA ALA A 18 6.28 -22.40 -21.83
C ALA A 18 6.05 -22.74 -23.31
N TYR A 19 6.92 -23.59 -23.86
CA TYR A 19 6.80 -24.15 -25.20
C TYR A 19 6.38 -25.62 -25.14
N LEU A 20 5.48 -26.00 -26.04
CA LEU A 20 5.10 -27.39 -26.28
C LEU A 20 5.25 -27.73 -27.76
N HIS A 21 5.60 -28.99 -28.03
CA HIS A 21 5.57 -29.54 -29.38
C HIS A 21 4.13 -29.58 -29.92
N THR A 22 3.95 -29.29 -31.21
CA THR A 22 2.63 -29.16 -31.85
C THR A 22 1.73 -30.39 -31.64
N GLN A 23 2.30 -31.60 -31.69
CA GLN A 23 1.55 -32.83 -31.44
C GLN A 23 1.04 -32.98 -29.99
N ASP A 24 1.73 -32.42 -29.00
CA ASP A 24 1.28 -32.50 -27.60
C ASP A 24 0.22 -31.44 -27.29
N ILE A 25 0.28 -30.29 -27.96
CA ILE A 25 -0.80 -29.30 -28.01
C ILE A 25 -2.09 -29.94 -28.58
N GLU A 26 -1.99 -30.66 -29.70
CA GLU A 26 -3.12 -31.38 -30.30
C GLU A 26 -3.68 -32.45 -29.35
N LYS A 27 -2.83 -33.21 -28.67
CA LYS A 27 -3.27 -34.22 -27.67
C LYS A 27 -4.00 -33.58 -26.50
N LEU A 28 -3.52 -32.44 -26.00
CA LEU A 28 -4.15 -31.68 -24.93
C LEU A 28 -5.45 -30.98 -25.38
N ALA A 29 -5.69 -30.92 -26.69
CA ALA A 29 -6.81 -30.20 -27.30
C ALA A 29 -6.86 -28.72 -26.89
N ILE A 30 -5.67 -28.09 -26.83
CA ILE A 30 -5.47 -26.66 -26.56
C ILE A 30 -4.94 -25.97 -27.82
N ASN A 31 -4.96 -24.64 -27.81
CA ASN A 31 -4.35 -23.79 -28.84
C ASN A 31 -3.13 -23.07 -28.29
N GLU A 32 -2.39 -22.43 -29.19
CA GLU A 32 -1.40 -21.44 -28.81
C GLU A 32 -2.06 -20.30 -28.01
N PHE A 33 -1.35 -19.80 -26.99
CA PHE A 33 -1.79 -18.82 -26.00
C PHE A 33 -2.81 -19.31 -24.96
N ASP A 34 -3.26 -20.55 -25.03
CA ASP A 34 -4.00 -21.17 -23.94
C ASP A 34 -3.09 -21.44 -22.73
N TYR A 35 -3.70 -21.59 -21.56
CA TYR A 35 -3.01 -21.87 -20.31
C TYR A 35 -3.10 -23.34 -19.95
N VAL A 36 -2.00 -23.88 -19.41
CA VAL A 36 -1.97 -25.23 -18.83
C VAL A 36 -1.53 -25.18 -17.38
N LYS A 37 -1.97 -26.17 -16.62
CA LYS A 37 -1.50 -26.45 -15.28
C LYS A 37 -0.53 -27.61 -15.32
N MET A 38 0.61 -27.46 -14.64
CA MET A 38 1.61 -28.51 -14.43
C MET A 38 1.53 -28.95 -12.98
N VAL A 39 1.38 -30.24 -12.72
CA VAL A 39 1.25 -30.79 -11.36
C VAL A 39 2.27 -31.90 -11.17
N THR A 40 3.05 -31.84 -10.10
CA THR A 40 4.01 -32.89 -9.73
C THR A 40 3.32 -34.03 -8.99
N GLU A 41 4.03 -35.14 -8.75
CA GLU A 41 3.55 -36.23 -7.89
C GLU A 41 3.31 -35.80 -6.43
N TRP A 42 3.88 -34.67 -6.01
CA TRP A 42 3.78 -34.11 -4.65
C TRP A 42 2.64 -33.09 -4.51
N GLU A 43 1.81 -32.96 -5.54
CA GLU A 43 0.72 -31.97 -5.64
C GLU A 43 1.19 -30.50 -5.70
N ASP A 44 2.50 -30.26 -5.79
CA ASP A 44 3.05 -28.95 -6.17
C ASP A 44 2.61 -28.64 -7.62
N TRP A 45 2.25 -27.38 -7.87
CA TRP A 45 1.75 -27.01 -9.19
C TRP A 45 2.09 -25.58 -9.59
N GLY A 46 2.16 -25.38 -10.91
CA GLY A 46 2.28 -24.09 -11.55
C GLY A 46 1.38 -23.99 -12.77
N ALA A 47 1.20 -22.79 -13.28
CA ALA A 47 0.45 -22.55 -14.51
C ALA A 47 1.24 -21.64 -15.46
N VAL A 48 1.13 -21.90 -16.76
CA VAL A 48 1.87 -21.21 -17.81
C VAL A 48 1.01 -21.02 -19.05
N GLN A 49 1.28 -19.95 -19.78
CA GLN A 49 0.77 -19.77 -21.14
C GLN A 49 1.65 -20.53 -22.12
N ILE A 50 1.02 -21.25 -23.06
CA ILE A 50 1.71 -22.10 -24.03
C ILE A 50 1.96 -21.38 -25.36
N LEU A 51 3.17 -21.58 -25.88
CA LEU A 51 3.54 -21.33 -27.27
C LEU A 51 3.88 -22.64 -27.99
N SER A 52 3.60 -22.70 -29.28
CA SER A 52 3.95 -23.86 -30.10
C SER A 52 5.41 -23.78 -30.56
N SER A 53 6.15 -24.88 -30.46
CA SER A 53 7.49 -24.98 -31.04
C SER A 53 7.84 -26.42 -31.36
N ASP A 54 8.10 -26.71 -32.65
CA ASP A 54 8.59 -28.02 -33.10
C ASP A 54 10.07 -28.26 -32.75
N GLU A 55 10.76 -27.25 -32.19
CA GLU A 55 12.13 -27.41 -31.66
C GLU A 55 12.15 -28.11 -30.28
N VAL A 56 11.02 -28.12 -29.58
CA VAL A 56 10.85 -28.84 -28.31
C VAL A 56 10.58 -30.32 -28.59
N GLU A 57 11.26 -31.21 -27.89
CA GLU A 57 11.07 -32.66 -28.07
C GLU A 57 9.65 -33.07 -27.66
N GLN A 58 9.01 -33.93 -28.46
CA GLN A 58 7.70 -34.48 -28.11
C GLN A 58 7.76 -35.23 -26.77
N GLY A 59 6.77 -35.02 -25.91
CA GLY A 59 6.75 -35.56 -24.54
C GLY A 59 7.49 -34.70 -23.53
N THR A 60 7.91 -33.49 -23.92
CA THR A 60 8.54 -32.51 -23.03
C THR A 60 7.79 -31.19 -23.03
N ILE A 61 7.92 -30.45 -21.92
CA ILE A 61 7.47 -29.07 -21.81
C ILE A 61 8.66 -28.19 -21.42
N ALA A 62 8.97 -27.22 -22.27
CA ALA A 62 10.06 -26.27 -22.06
C ALA A 62 9.54 -25.04 -21.33
N VAL A 63 9.94 -24.82 -20.08
CA VAL A 63 9.32 -23.85 -19.18
C VAL A 63 10.33 -22.80 -18.71
N ASP A 64 9.84 -21.58 -18.52
CA ASP A 64 10.58 -20.50 -17.88
C ASP A 64 11.11 -20.88 -16.49
N ALA A 65 12.40 -20.64 -16.26
CA ALA A 65 13.11 -20.98 -15.02
C ALA A 65 12.43 -20.43 -13.77
N SER A 66 11.92 -19.20 -13.84
CA SER A 66 11.30 -18.54 -12.69
C SER A 66 9.92 -19.13 -12.38
N VAL A 67 9.18 -19.63 -13.38
CA VAL A 67 7.91 -20.34 -13.14
C VAL A 67 8.17 -21.68 -12.47
N LEU A 68 9.18 -22.41 -12.93
CA LEU A 68 9.62 -23.67 -12.33
C LEU A 68 10.02 -23.48 -10.86
N SER A 69 10.85 -22.47 -10.59
CA SER A 69 11.23 -22.08 -9.22
C SER A 69 10.00 -21.74 -8.37
N SER A 70 9.07 -20.94 -8.90
CA SER A 70 7.83 -20.55 -8.21
C SER A 70 6.92 -21.72 -7.87
N ALA A 71 6.92 -22.75 -8.70
CA ALA A 71 6.07 -23.94 -8.59
C ALA A 71 6.76 -25.10 -7.87
N ASN A 72 8.01 -24.93 -7.41
CA ASN A 72 8.84 -26.00 -6.83
C ASN A 72 8.99 -27.21 -7.79
N ILE A 73 9.16 -26.94 -9.09
CA ILE A 73 9.35 -27.95 -10.14
C ILE A 73 10.78 -27.83 -10.65
N SER A 74 11.50 -28.96 -10.74
CA SER A 74 12.88 -29.01 -11.21
C SER A 74 12.99 -29.42 -12.67
N ASP A 75 14.12 -29.07 -13.28
CA ASP A 75 14.49 -29.58 -14.60
C ASP A 75 14.58 -31.13 -14.58
N GLY A 76 13.96 -31.79 -15.55
CA GLY A 76 13.87 -33.24 -15.64
C GLY A 76 12.74 -33.88 -14.83
N ASP A 77 11.97 -33.11 -14.05
CA ASP A 77 10.80 -33.65 -13.33
C ASP A 77 9.72 -34.09 -14.32
N ALA A 78 8.99 -35.14 -13.97
CA ALA A 78 7.79 -35.56 -14.67
C ALA A 78 6.57 -34.86 -14.06
N VAL A 79 5.78 -34.20 -14.91
CA VAL A 79 4.56 -33.48 -14.50
C VAL A 79 3.35 -34.00 -15.25
N GLU A 80 2.19 -34.00 -14.58
CA GLU A 80 0.91 -34.07 -15.26
C GLU A 80 0.53 -32.69 -15.78
N VAL A 81 0.32 -32.59 -17.09
CA VAL A 81 -0.13 -31.36 -17.74
C VAL A 81 -1.58 -31.48 -18.13
N GLU A 82 -2.38 -30.48 -17.74
CA GLU A 82 -3.80 -30.40 -18.09
C GLU A 82 -4.21 -28.98 -18.51
N PRO A 83 -5.19 -28.84 -19.43
CA PRO A 83 -5.71 -27.53 -19.82
C PRO A 83 -6.37 -26.80 -18.66
N VAL A 84 -6.12 -25.50 -18.55
CA VAL A 84 -6.85 -24.65 -17.61
C VAL A 84 -8.22 -24.30 -18.20
N ASN A 85 -9.27 -24.89 -17.62
CA ASN A 85 -10.63 -24.69 -18.11
C ASN A 85 -11.34 -23.47 -17.49
N ASN A 86 -10.85 -23.02 -16.32
CA ASN A 86 -11.39 -21.89 -15.59
C ASN A 86 -10.26 -20.89 -15.29
N ALA A 87 -10.37 -19.71 -15.88
CA ALA A 87 -9.57 -18.56 -15.48
C ALA A 87 -10.50 -17.49 -14.90
N ALA A 88 -10.18 -17.00 -13.71
CA ALA A 88 -10.82 -15.83 -13.14
C ALA A 88 -10.54 -14.64 -14.06
N ALA A 89 -11.56 -14.23 -14.80
CA ALA A 89 -11.50 -13.09 -15.71
C ALA A 89 -11.91 -11.80 -14.99
N GLY A 90 -11.39 -10.67 -15.48
CA GLY A 90 -11.76 -9.35 -14.98
C GLY A 90 -11.17 -9.00 -13.62
N ILE A 91 -9.96 -9.50 -13.33
CA ILE A 91 -9.14 -9.08 -12.19
C ILE A 91 -8.98 -7.55 -12.26
N LYS A 92 -9.48 -6.86 -11.23
CA LYS A 92 -9.40 -5.40 -11.12
C LYS A 92 -8.21 -4.99 -10.28
N SER A 93 -7.86 -5.79 -9.28
CA SER A 93 -6.70 -5.54 -8.45
C SER A 93 -6.03 -6.82 -7.99
N ILE A 94 -4.72 -6.74 -7.77
CA ILE A 94 -3.91 -7.78 -7.13
C ILE A 94 -3.13 -7.17 -5.96
N LYS A 95 -2.78 -8.00 -4.99
CA LYS A 95 -1.92 -7.66 -3.85
C LYS A 95 -0.64 -8.47 -3.94
N LEU A 96 0.49 -7.79 -3.91
CA LEU A 96 1.82 -8.36 -4.01
C LEU A 96 2.64 -8.00 -2.78
N GLY A 97 3.18 -9.03 -2.12
CA GLY A 97 4.14 -8.92 -1.03
C GLY A 97 5.55 -8.87 -1.59
N ILE A 98 6.35 -7.90 -1.16
CA ILE A 98 7.75 -7.73 -1.58
C ILE A 98 8.66 -8.16 -0.43
N GLU A 99 9.49 -9.16 -0.68
CA GLU A 99 10.41 -9.72 0.30
C GLU A 99 11.84 -9.75 -0.27
N PRO A 100 12.77 -8.92 0.21
CA PRO A 100 14.19 -9.07 -0.11
C PRO A 100 14.75 -10.35 0.52
N LEU A 101 15.50 -11.15 -0.24
CA LEU A 101 16.02 -12.44 0.23
C LEU A 101 17.40 -12.35 0.88
N ALA A 102 18.25 -11.41 0.47
CA ALA A 102 19.59 -11.29 1.04
C ALA A 102 20.25 -9.91 0.80
N GLY A 103 20.47 -9.18 1.90
CA GLY A 103 21.39 -8.04 1.93
C GLY A 103 20.77 -6.67 1.63
N GLN A 104 19.50 -6.61 1.21
CA GLN A 104 18.76 -5.36 1.04
C GLN A 104 17.72 -5.19 2.16
N GLU A 105 17.54 -3.94 2.56
CA GLU A 105 16.40 -3.57 3.41
C GLU A 105 15.11 -3.51 2.57
N VAL A 106 13.98 -3.81 3.18
CA VAL A 106 12.67 -3.82 2.49
C VAL A 106 12.29 -2.42 1.99
N GLU A 107 12.70 -1.38 2.70
CA GLU A 107 12.55 0.02 2.31
C GLU A 107 13.19 0.27 0.94
N GLU A 108 14.40 -0.22 0.71
CA GLU A 108 15.10 -0.02 -0.55
C GLU A 108 14.39 -0.73 -1.70
N ALA A 109 13.88 -1.94 -1.47
CA ALA A 109 13.09 -2.67 -2.46
C ALA A 109 11.80 -1.93 -2.82
N ILE A 110 11.07 -1.42 -1.83
CA ILE A 110 9.83 -0.66 -2.05
C ILE A 110 10.11 0.65 -2.79
N LEU A 111 11.16 1.40 -2.42
CA LEU A 111 11.58 2.62 -3.11
C LEU A 111 11.94 2.37 -4.58
N TRP A 112 12.68 1.30 -4.83
CA TRP A 112 13.08 0.93 -6.19
C TRP A 112 11.86 0.56 -7.03
N ILE A 113 10.97 -0.31 -6.53
CA ILE A 113 9.73 -0.67 -7.24
C ILE A 113 8.85 0.54 -7.50
N ALA A 114 8.78 1.49 -6.55
CA ALA A 114 7.99 2.71 -6.70
C ALA A 114 8.47 3.60 -7.86
N THR A 115 9.77 3.55 -8.14
CA THR A 115 10.45 4.33 -9.19
C THR A 115 10.49 3.57 -10.52
N GLU A 116 10.75 2.26 -10.46
CA GLU A 116 10.98 1.36 -11.60
C GLU A 116 9.81 0.38 -11.79
N PHE A 117 8.58 0.84 -11.59
CA PHE A 117 7.39 -0.03 -11.62
C PHE A 117 7.24 -0.82 -12.92
N GLU A 118 7.69 -0.28 -14.06
CA GLU A 118 7.64 -0.97 -15.35
C GLU A 118 8.45 -2.29 -15.36
N GLN A 119 9.47 -2.40 -14.52
CA GLN A 119 10.22 -3.65 -14.33
C GLN A 119 9.34 -4.72 -13.68
N LEU A 120 8.55 -4.34 -12.66
CA LEU A 120 7.60 -5.24 -12.01
C LEU A 120 6.46 -5.62 -12.97
N SER A 121 5.95 -4.66 -13.74
CA SER A 121 4.98 -4.89 -14.83
C SER A 121 5.50 -5.93 -15.84
N THR A 122 6.77 -5.83 -16.23
CA THR A 122 7.44 -6.78 -17.13
C THR A 122 7.55 -8.16 -16.50
N LEU A 123 7.93 -8.24 -15.22
CA LEU A 123 8.00 -9.50 -14.48
C LEU A 123 6.65 -10.23 -14.48
N LEU A 124 5.55 -9.50 -14.30
CA LEU A 124 4.19 -10.05 -14.25
C LEU A 124 3.59 -10.32 -15.63
N LYS A 125 4.19 -9.80 -16.71
CA LYS A 125 3.66 -9.92 -18.07
C LYS A 125 3.54 -11.38 -18.47
N ASN A 126 2.43 -11.73 -19.12
CA ASN A 126 2.08 -13.09 -19.58
C ASN A 126 1.93 -14.16 -18.48
N ARG A 127 2.18 -13.83 -17.21
CA ARG A 127 2.08 -14.79 -16.11
C ARG A 127 0.64 -14.87 -15.60
N PRO A 128 0.07 -16.08 -15.49
CA PRO A 128 -1.13 -16.25 -14.70
C PRO A 128 -0.81 -16.07 -13.20
N VAL A 129 -1.72 -15.44 -12.47
CA VAL A 129 -1.64 -15.32 -11.01
C VAL A 129 -2.49 -16.39 -10.35
N PHE A 130 -2.09 -16.90 -9.18
CA PHE A 130 -2.85 -17.90 -8.44
C PHE A 130 -2.46 -17.88 -6.97
N ASN A 131 -3.30 -18.48 -6.12
CA ASN A 131 -3.04 -18.58 -4.68
C ASN A 131 -1.71 -19.31 -4.47
N ASN A 132 -0.82 -18.70 -3.67
CA ASN A 132 0.55 -19.16 -3.37
C ASN A 132 1.62 -18.92 -4.46
N LEU A 133 1.33 -18.18 -5.54
CA LEU A 133 2.37 -17.77 -6.49
C LEU A 133 3.49 -16.98 -5.77
N GLN A 134 4.75 -17.39 -5.98
CA GLN A 134 5.95 -16.73 -5.47
C GLN A 134 7.00 -16.62 -6.56
N ILE A 135 7.23 -15.41 -7.08
CA ILE A 135 8.20 -15.19 -8.15
C ILE A 135 9.53 -14.78 -7.53
N ALA A 136 10.57 -15.61 -7.72
CA ALA A 136 11.94 -15.24 -7.42
C ALA A 136 12.49 -14.32 -8.53
N TRP A 137 12.78 -13.07 -8.18
CA TRP A 137 13.35 -12.05 -9.05
C TRP A 137 14.86 -11.92 -8.80
N GLU A 138 15.61 -12.88 -9.35
CA GLU A 138 17.06 -13.03 -9.11
C GLU A 138 17.92 -12.00 -9.87
N ASP A 139 17.44 -11.51 -11.01
CA ASP A 139 18.13 -10.53 -11.85
C ASP A 139 17.72 -9.08 -11.54
N CYS A 140 17.05 -8.84 -10.41
CA CYS A 140 16.69 -7.49 -9.99
C CYS A 140 17.97 -6.66 -9.68
N PRO A 141 18.11 -5.43 -10.20
CA PRO A 141 19.34 -4.63 -10.08
C PRO A 141 19.78 -4.31 -8.65
N ILE A 142 18.84 -4.30 -7.70
CA ILE A 142 19.12 -4.03 -6.29
C ILE A 142 19.38 -5.31 -5.48
N GLY A 143 19.22 -6.48 -6.09
CA GLY A 143 19.45 -7.80 -5.50
C GLY A 143 18.19 -8.67 -5.46
N ASN A 144 18.31 -9.86 -4.88
CA ASN A 144 17.27 -10.89 -5.00
C ASN A 144 16.00 -10.52 -4.23
N ILE A 145 14.89 -10.34 -4.95
CA ILE A 145 13.58 -10.06 -4.38
C ILE A 145 12.64 -11.23 -4.66
N THR A 146 11.81 -11.61 -3.69
CA THR A 146 10.65 -12.47 -3.92
C THR A 146 9.39 -11.62 -3.99
N VAL A 147 8.61 -11.81 -5.06
CA VAL A 147 7.28 -11.20 -5.23
C VAL A 147 6.23 -12.27 -4.94
N ARG A 148 5.47 -12.10 -3.86
CA ARG A 148 4.46 -13.06 -3.39
C ARG A 148 3.07 -12.58 -3.73
N PHE A 149 2.24 -13.43 -4.32
CA PHE A 149 0.83 -13.13 -4.48
C PHE A 149 0.09 -13.26 -3.14
N LEU A 150 -0.58 -12.20 -2.70
CA LEU A 150 -1.32 -12.15 -1.43
C LEU A 150 -2.84 -12.18 -1.63
N GLY A 151 -3.33 -11.94 -2.84
CA GLY A 151 -4.75 -11.98 -3.18
C GLY A 151 -5.13 -11.10 -4.36
N ALA A 152 -6.38 -11.19 -4.79
CA ALA A 152 -6.95 -10.40 -5.87
C ALA A 152 -8.41 -10.01 -5.61
N ASP A 153 -8.90 -9.03 -6.36
CA ASP A 153 -10.32 -8.70 -6.48
C ASP A 153 -10.78 -8.79 -7.96
N PRO A 154 -11.74 -9.67 -8.30
CA PRO A 154 -12.34 -10.70 -7.43
C PRO A 154 -11.32 -11.75 -6.96
N PRO A 155 -11.60 -12.46 -5.84
CA PRO A 155 -10.72 -13.52 -5.36
C PRO A 155 -10.64 -14.68 -6.35
N ILE A 156 -9.46 -15.29 -6.45
CA ILE A 156 -9.19 -16.45 -7.31
C ILE A 156 -9.54 -17.71 -6.50
N PRO A 157 -10.46 -18.57 -6.98
CA PRO A 157 -10.75 -19.84 -6.32
C PRO A 157 -9.52 -20.73 -6.20
N ASP A 158 -9.50 -21.58 -5.17
CA ASP A 158 -8.38 -22.51 -4.98
C ASP A 158 -8.25 -23.47 -6.16
N GLY A 159 -7.03 -23.59 -6.68
CA GLY A 159 -6.69 -24.42 -7.82
C GLY A 159 -6.93 -23.80 -9.19
N ASP A 160 -7.59 -22.63 -9.25
CA ASP A 160 -7.78 -21.83 -10.46
C ASP A 160 -6.67 -20.78 -10.63
N ILE A 161 -6.65 -20.12 -11.78
CA ILE A 161 -5.76 -19.01 -12.09
C ILE A 161 -6.55 -17.73 -12.34
N GLY A 162 -5.92 -16.58 -12.19
CA GLY A 162 -6.37 -15.27 -12.66
C GLY A 162 -5.45 -14.74 -13.76
N ILE A 163 -6.02 -14.02 -14.72
CA ILE A 163 -5.26 -13.39 -15.80
C ILE A 163 -5.21 -11.88 -15.53
N VAL A 164 -3.99 -11.35 -15.39
CA VAL A 164 -3.74 -9.92 -15.27
C VAL A 164 -3.60 -9.34 -16.67
N ASP A 165 -4.71 -8.87 -17.24
CA ASP A 165 -4.75 -8.31 -18.59
C ASP A 165 -5.09 -6.81 -18.57
N PRO A 166 -4.09 -5.92 -18.75
CA PRO A 166 -4.31 -4.49 -18.79
C PRO A 166 -4.89 -3.98 -20.12
N THR A 167 -5.03 -4.84 -21.16
CA THR A 167 -5.47 -4.41 -22.50
C THR A 167 -6.94 -4.02 -22.54
N GLY A 168 -7.76 -4.59 -21.66
CA GLY A 168 -9.18 -4.29 -21.55
C GLY A 168 -9.51 -3.19 -20.54
N ARG A 169 -8.77 -3.13 -19.42
CA ARG A 169 -8.98 -2.20 -18.29
C ARG A 169 -7.69 -2.00 -17.50
N GLU A 170 -7.56 -0.86 -16.84
CA GLU A 170 -6.50 -0.60 -15.86
C GLU A 170 -6.60 -1.58 -14.68
N VAL A 171 -5.48 -2.21 -14.30
CA VAL A 171 -5.40 -3.13 -13.15
C VAL A 171 -4.61 -2.47 -12.02
N GLU A 172 -5.15 -2.49 -10.81
CA GLU A 172 -4.49 -1.93 -9.62
C GLU A 172 -3.57 -2.98 -8.98
N ILE A 173 -2.28 -2.66 -8.86
CA ILE A 173 -1.29 -3.48 -8.18
C ILE A 173 -1.00 -2.84 -6.82
N ASN A 174 -1.39 -3.54 -5.75
CA ASN A 174 -1.13 -3.14 -4.38
C ASN A 174 0.18 -3.77 -3.93
N ILE A 175 1.20 -2.94 -3.75
CA ILE A 175 2.53 -3.34 -3.32
C ILE A 175 2.62 -3.17 -1.81
N ILE A 176 2.96 -4.25 -1.12
CA ILE A 176 3.01 -4.32 0.34
C ILE A 176 4.37 -4.91 0.75
N PRO A 177 5.08 -4.33 1.73
CA PRO A 177 6.22 -4.98 2.37
C PRO A 177 5.80 -6.33 2.96
N PHE A 178 6.50 -7.41 2.62
CA PHE A 178 6.18 -8.73 3.19
C PHE A 178 6.68 -8.86 4.63
N THR A 179 7.79 -8.20 4.93
CA THR A 179 8.31 -8.00 6.28
C THR A 179 7.96 -6.60 6.78
N GLU A 180 8.06 -6.38 8.08
CA GLU A 180 7.83 -5.03 8.60
C GLU A 180 8.88 -4.03 8.09
N MET A 181 8.46 -2.78 7.93
CA MET A 181 9.23 -1.70 7.30
C MET A 181 9.08 -0.39 8.08
N SER A 182 10.15 0.40 8.17
CA SER A 182 10.14 1.77 8.67
C SER A 182 9.72 2.76 7.57
N PHE A 183 8.84 3.70 7.93
CA PHE A 183 8.44 4.78 7.02
C PHE A 183 8.18 6.09 7.76
N ASN A 184 8.47 7.20 7.09
CA ASN A 184 8.20 8.52 7.60
C ASN A 184 6.73 8.89 7.41
N ALA A 185 6.23 9.86 8.17
CA ALA A 185 4.86 10.31 8.02
C ALA A 185 4.71 11.82 8.11
N VAL A 186 3.81 12.38 7.28
CA VAL A 186 3.33 13.75 7.41
C VAL A 186 1.84 13.71 7.75
N LEU A 187 1.49 14.06 8.98
CA LEU A 187 0.12 14.12 9.47
C LEU A 187 -0.42 15.52 9.20
N VAL A 188 -1.55 15.62 8.49
CA VAL A 188 -2.11 16.89 8.04
C VAL A 188 -3.55 16.99 8.54
N LEU A 189 -3.79 17.92 9.47
CA LEU A 189 -5.05 18.01 10.20
C LEU A 189 -5.81 19.28 9.93
N ASP A 190 -7.05 19.11 9.54
CA ASP A 190 -8.01 20.19 9.56
C ASP A 190 -8.32 20.57 11.01
N VAL A 191 -8.14 21.85 11.32
CA VAL A 191 -8.49 22.46 12.61
C VAL A 191 -9.55 23.56 12.42
N SER A 192 -10.25 23.56 11.29
CA SER A 192 -11.33 24.52 11.01
C SER A 192 -12.49 24.38 12.00
N GLY A 193 -13.31 25.43 12.11
CA GLY A 193 -14.38 25.49 13.11
C GLY A 193 -15.41 24.35 13.00
N SER A 194 -15.59 23.72 11.83
CA SER A 194 -16.48 22.55 11.68
C SER A 194 -16.01 21.34 12.49
N MET A 195 -14.70 21.20 12.72
CA MET A 195 -14.10 20.13 13.50
C MET A 195 -14.53 20.15 14.98
N SER A 196 -15.08 21.26 15.46
CA SER A 196 -15.62 21.38 16.82
C SER A 196 -16.97 20.66 17.03
N LYS A 197 -17.64 20.23 15.94
CA LYS A 197 -18.92 19.50 16.01
C LYS A 197 -18.77 18.21 16.82
N LYS A 198 -19.64 18.01 17.82
CA LYS A 198 -19.67 16.83 18.71
C LYS A 198 -20.60 15.73 18.19
N ASP A 199 -20.21 15.10 17.08
CA ASP A 199 -21.03 14.09 16.41
C ASP A 199 -20.34 12.72 16.22
N MET A 200 -19.04 12.61 16.47
CA MET A 200 -18.29 11.35 16.40
C MET A 200 -18.70 10.43 17.55
N LYS A 201 -19.25 9.26 17.23
CA LYS A 201 -19.65 8.26 18.23
C LYS A 201 -18.44 7.50 18.75
N VAL A 202 -18.38 7.33 20.06
CA VAL A 202 -17.41 6.48 20.75
C VAL A 202 -18.02 5.09 20.90
N LYS A 203 -17.39 4.07 20.31
CA LYS A 203 -17.74 2.66 20.48
C LYS A 203 -16.47 1.80 20.47
N ASN A 204 -16.40 0.76 21.29
CA ASN A 204 -15.37 -0.31 21.21
C ASN A 204 -13.88 0.13 21.29
N ILE A 205 -13.59 1.33 21.80
CA ILE A 205 -12.22 1.87 21.82
C ILE A 205 -11.41 1.53 23.08
N SER A 206 -11.95 0.75 24.02
CA SER A 206 -11.32 0.54 25.33
C SER A 206 -9.91 -0.07 25.22
N GLY A 207 -9.70 -0.99 24.28
CA GLY A 207 -8.38 -1.58 24.02
C GLY A 207 -7.37 -0.55 23.50
N ALA A 208 -7.79 0.36 22.63
CA ALA A 208 -6.94 1.44 22.12
C ALA A 208 -6.56 2.43 23.24
N LEU A 209 -7.50 2.79 24.12
CA LEU A 209 -7.22 3.63 25.29
C LEU A 209 -6.21 2.97 26.23
N GLU A 210 -6.34 1.67 26.48
CA GLU A 210 -5.39 0.91 27.30
C GLU A 210 -4.00 0.83 26.65
N GLY A 211 -3.95 0.61 25.33
CA GLY A 211 -2.71 0.64 24.55
C GLY A 211 -2.00 1.99 24.66
N LEU A 212 -2.75 3.09 24.54
CA LEU A 212 -2.21 4.44 24.68
C LEU A 212 -1.64 4.70 26.09
N LYS A 213 -2.36 4.28 27.15
CA LYS A 213 -1.89 4.40 28.53
C LYS A 213 -0.64 3.58 28.84
N LYS A 214 -0.46 2.44 28.14
CA LYS A 214 0.76 1.62 28.28
C LYS A 214 1.92 2.16 27.45
N GLY A 215 1.62 2.75 26.30
CA GLY A 215 2.61 3.29 25.36
C GLY A 215 3.17 4.65 25.79
N LEU A 216 2.44 5.38 26.64
CA LEU A 216 2.82 6.69 27.18
C LEU A 216 2.98 6.61 28.69
N ASP A 217 3.85 7.47 29.26
CA ASP A 217 3.88 7.64 30.71
C ASP A 217 2.57 8.31 31.15
N GLU A 218 1.95 7.82 32.23
CA GLU A 218 0.69 8.41 32.71
C GLU A 218 0.90 9.85 33.19
N SER A 219 0.16 10.80 32.60
CA SER A 219 0.05 12.19 33.06
C SER A 219 -1.40 12.57 33.33
N ASP A 220 -1.60 13.60 34.17
CA ASP A 220 -2.94 14.10 34.51
C ASP A 220 -3.67 14.63 33.27
N GLU A 221 -2.94 15.31 32.38
CA GLU A 221 -3.45 15.84 31.12
C GLU A 221 -3.91 14.72 30.17
N LEU A 222 -3.11 13.66 30.01
CA LEU A 222 -3.47 12.50 29.22
C LEU A 222 -4.72 11.79 29.80
N ASN A 223 -4.78 11.63 31.13
CA ASN A 223 -5.93 11.02 31.78
C ASN A 223 -7.22 11.84 31.58
N LEU A 224 -7.15 13.17 31.74
CA LEU A 224 -8.27 14.08 31.48
C LEU A 224 -8.74 14.03 30.02
N PHE A 225 -7.79 13.90 29.08
CA PHE A 225 -8.13 13.74 27.68
C PHE A 225 -8.85 12.41 27.42
N ILE A 226 -8.30 11.29 27.91
CA ILE A 226 -8.88 9.95 27.74
C ILE A 226 -10.28 9.86 28.36
N GLU A 227 -10.54 10.53 29.49
CA GLU A 227 -11.85 10.54 30.15
C GLU A 227 -12.99 11.10 29.28
N LYS A 228 -12.67 11.88 28.24
CA LYS A 228 -13.67 12.35 27.26
C LYS A 228 -14.29 11.20 26.46
N PHE A 229 -13.55 10.10 26.26
CA PHE A 229 -13.89 9.02 25.33
C PHE A 229 -14.59 7.86 26.02
N GLN A 230 -15.70 8.14 26.69
CA GLN A 230 -16.52 7.09 27.29
C GLN A 230 -17.42 6.45 26.23
N ASP A 231 -17.51 5.12 26.28
CA ASP A 231 -18.31 4.32 25.36
C ASP A 231 -19.77 4.79 25.31
N GLY A 232 -20.34 4.87 24.10
CA GLY A 232 -21.68 5.37 23.85
C GLY A 232 -21.84 6.90 23.86
N LYS A 233 -20.79 7.67 24.21
CA LYS A 233 -20.81 9.14 24.10
C LYS A 233 -20.48 9.62 22.69
N LYS A 234 -20.66 10.92 22.49
CA LYS A 234 -20.17 11.65 21.32
C LYS A 234 -19.06 12.60 21.71
N VAL A 235 -18.02 12.65 20.91
CA VAL A 235 -16.88 13.57 21.05
C VAL A 235 -16.80 14.49 19.84
N SER A 236 -15.99 15.54 19.94
CA SER A 236 -15.74 16.41 18.79
C SER A 236 -14.91 15.70 17.72
N ARG A 237 -15.03 16.12 16.45
CA ARG A 237 -14.21 15.58 15.35
C ARG A 237 -12.72 15.87 15.58
N VAL A 238 -12.37 17.04 16.15
CA VAL A 238 -11.00 17.35 16.56
C VAL A 238 -10.50 16.44 17.68
N ASP A 239 -11.29 16.19 18.73
CA ASP A 239 -10.87 15.27 19.82
C ASP A 239 -10.62 13.86 19.24
N ALA A 240 -11.49 13.41 18.33
CA ALA A 240 -11.32 12.13 17.63
C ALA A 240 -10.04 12.09 16.78
N ALA A 241 -9.75 13.16 16.02
CA ALA A 241 -8.52 13.26 15.22
C ALA A 241 -7.26 13.26 16.08
N ALA A 242 -7.24 14.04 17.17
CA ALA A 242 -6.14 14.07 18.12
C ALA A 242 -5.89 12.68 18.74
N MET A 243 -6.95 11.97 19.13
CA MET A 243 -6.84 10.60 19.64
C MET A 243 -6.21 9.64 18.62
N ALA A 244 -6.66 9.67 17.37
CA ALA A 244 -6.15 8.79 16.32
C ALA A 244 -4.66 9.03 16.03
N ILE A 245 -4.22 10.29 16.05
CA ILE A 245 -2.82 10.67 15.86
C ILE A 245 -1.95 10.24 17.02
N MET A 246 -2.42 10.42 18.25
CA MET A 246 -1.67 9.96 19.41
C MET A 246 -1.46 8.46 19.37
N LEU A 247 -2.47 7.69 18.98
CA LEU A 247 -2.34 6.25 18.80
C LEU A 247 -1.34 5.92 17.69
N PHE A 248 -1.46 6.55 16.53
CA PHE A 248 -0.52 6.38 15.43
C PHE A 248 0.92 6.66 15.88
N MET A 249 1.14 7.81 16.52
CA MET A 249 2.45 8.19 17.03
C MET A 249 2.95 7.23 18.11
N SER A 250 2.10 6.82 19.05
CA SER A 250 2.45 5.88 20.12
C SER A 250 2.93 4.54 19.54
N LEU A 251 2.26 4.03 18.51
CA LEU A 251 2.64 2.80 17.81
C LEU A 251 3.98 2.95 17.08
N LYS A 252 4.18 4.05 16.35
CA LYS A 252 5.44 4.38 15.67
C LYS A 252 6.61 4.47 16.66
N ILE A 253 6.36 5.13 17.78
CA ILE A 253 7.28 5.27 18.90
C ILE A 253 7.57 3.95 19.61
N ALA A 254 6.59 3.04 19.68
CA ALA A 254 6.75 1.73 20.30
C ALA A 254 7.62 0.80 19.44
N LYS A 255 7.48 0.87 18.10
CA LYS A 255 8.35 0.15 17.16
C LYS A 255 9.81 0.58 17.29
N GLY A 256 10.06 1.89 17.40
CA GLY A 256 11.38 2.43 17.70
C GLY A 256 12.40 2.28 16.55
N TRP A 257 11.95 2.25 15.30
CA TRP A 257 12.81 2.08 14.12
C TRP A 257 13.39 3.39 13.55
N GLY A 258 13.28 4.49 14.30
CA GLY A 258 13.81 5.78 13.86
C GLY A 258 12.94 6.52 12.85
N GLU A 259 11.67 6.13 12.72
CA GLU A 259 10.71 6.81 11.85
C GLU A 259 10.56 8.30 12.23
N GLN A 260 10.43 9.15 11.22
CA GLN A 260 10.30 10.59 11.41
C GLN A 260 8.88 11.06 11.05
N ILE A 261 8.31 11.89 11.92
CA ILE A 261 6.94 12.39 11.79
C ILE A 261 6.94 13.91 11.76
N GLN A 262 6.17 14.49 10.87
CA GLN A 262 5.79 15.91 10.90
C GLN A 262 4.30 16.05 11.09
N LEU A 263 3.89 17.06 11.85
CA LEU A 263 2.49 17.41 12.05
C LEU A 263 2.22 18.79 11.45
N LEU A 264 1.24 18.87 10.56
CA LEU A 264 0.71 20.08 9.97
C LEU A 264 -0.72 20.26 10.45
N THR A 265 -1.07 21.46 10.89
CA THR A 265 -2.47 21.86 11.11
C THR A 265 -2.86 22.87 10.04
N PHE A 266 -4.13 22.84 9.61
CA PHE A 266 -4.61 23.80 8.62
C PHE A 266 -6.05 24.24 8.86
N SER A 267 -6.31 25.52 8.59
CA SER A 267 -7.64 26.09 8.47
C SER A 267 -7.65 27.12 7.34
N GLY A 268 -7.57 28.42 7.64
CA GLY A 268 -7.32 29.46 6.64
C GLY A 268 -5.88 29.47 6.12
N GLU A 269 -4.94 29.05 6.97
CA GLU A 269 -3.51 28.95 6.69
C GLU A 269 -3.00 27.56 7.12
N VAL A 270 -1.76 27.24 6.75
CA VAL A 270 -1.09 25.98 7.13
C VAL A 270 0.01 26.30 8.12
N GLU A 271 0.02 25.60 9.25
CA GLU A 271 1.02 25.74 10.29
C GLU A 271 1.74 24.42 10.52
N ARG A 272 3.07 24.48 10.63
CA ARG A 272 3.88 23.33 11.02
C ARG A 272 3.99 23.30 12.54
N TYR A 273 3.73 22.15 13.14
CA TYR A 273 4.02 21.93 14.55
C TYR A 273 5.55 21.92 14.76
N SER A 274 6.00 22.61 15.80
CA SER A 274 7.42 22.66 16.19
C SER A 274 7.57 22.19 17.62
N LEU A 275 8.54 21.29 17.85
CA LEU A 275 8.98 20.88 19.17
C LEU A 275 10.35 21.53 19.43
N GLY A 276 10.36 22.66 20.14
CA GLY A 276 11.57 23.48 20.28
C GLY A 276 11.98 24.09 18.94
N ASP A 277 13.22 23.83 18.50
CA ASP A 277 13.77 24.37 17.25
C ASP A 277 13.57 23.45 16.03
N THR A 278 12.95 22.28 16.21
CA THR A 278 12.70 21.30 15.12
C THR A 278 11.22 21.15 14.81
N ASN A 279 10.90 20.90 13.54
CA ASN A 279 9.56 20.52 13.09
C ASN A 279 9.41 19.01 12.91
N VAL A 280 10.52 18.26 13.02
CA VAL A 280 10.56 16.81 12.83
C VAL A 280 10.59 16.12 14.19
N ILE A 281 9.62 15.25 14.41
CA ILE A 281 9.53 14.40 15.58
C ILE A 281 10.17 13.06 15.24
N SER A 282 11.32 12.78 15.84
CA SER A 282 11.94 11.45 15.75
C SER A 282 11.25 10.50 16.73
N CYS A 283 10.81 9.34 16.22
CA CYS A 283 10.15 8.30 17.02
C CYS A 283 11.11 7.49 17.90
N VAL A 284 12.38 7.91 17.98
CA VAL A 284 13.42 7.37 18.86
C VAL A 284 14.09 8.48 19.65
N GLY A 285 14.77 8.12 20.74
CA GLY A 285 15.51 9.07 21.56
C GLY A 285 14.63 9.97 22.43
N GLU A 286 15.17 11.14 22.83
CA GLU A 286 14.55 12.04 23.82
C GLU A 286 13.30 12.77 23.28
N THR A 287 13.16 12.93 21.97
CA THR A 287 11.99 13.57 21.31
C THR A 287 10.71 12.75 21.40
N LYS A 288 10.83 11.46 21.75
CA LYS A 288 9.72 10.50 21.91
C LYS A 288 8.62 10.99 22.85
N LYS A 289 8.98 11.61 23.98
CA LYS A 289 8.05 11.94 25.07
C LYS A 289 7.44 13.33 24.94
N ALA A 290 8.28 14.33 24.71
CA ALA A 290 7.86 15.72 24.65
C ALA A 290 6.91 16.02 23.47
N GLY A 291 7.02 15.25 22.37
CA GLY A 291 6.17 15.42 21.20
C GLY A 291 4.69 15.08 21.42
N ILE A 292 4.34 14.01 22.13
CA ILE A 292 2.94 13.53 22.16
C ILE A 292 2.02 14.39 23.03
N GLU A 293 2.44 14.76 24.24
CA GLU A 293 1.58 15.54 25.16
C GLU A 293 1.33 16.95 24.61
N SER A 294 2.39 17.60 24.13
CA SER A 294 2.34 18.94 23.52
C SER A 294 1.49 19.01 22.24
N ILE A 295 1.30 17.89 21.53
CA ILE A 295 0.45 17.84 20.33
C ILE A 295 -1.03 17.99 20.69
N ILE A 296 -1.50 17.45 21.82
CA ILE A 296 -2.90 17.59 22.25
C ILE A 296 -3.20 19.08 22.42
N ASP A 297 -2.36 19.76 23.20
CA ASP A 297 -2.52 21.18 23.48
C ASP A 297 -2.46 21.99 22.19
N HIS A 298 -1.51 21.68 21.30
CA HIS A 298 -1.42 22.33 20.00
C HIS A 298 -2.70 22.16 19.18
N VAL A 299 -3.19 20.93 18.99
CA VAL A 299 -4.36 20.64 18.15
C VAL A 299 -5.64 21.26 18.74
N VAL A 300 -5.83 21.15 20.06
CA VAL A 300 -6.99 21.72 20.77
C VAL A 300 -6.94 23.24 20.72
N GLN A 301 -5.79 23.85 21.00
CA GLN A 301 -5.59 25.30 20.94
C GLN A 301 -5.92 25.82 19.54
N LYS A 302 -5.33 25.23 18.50
CA LYS A 302 -5.52 25.68 17.10
C LYS A 302 -6.96 25.59 16.63
N THR A 303 -7.69 24.59 17.10
CA THR A 303 -9.12 24.46 16.77
C THR A 303 -9.97 25.52 17.45
N SER A 304 -9.60 25.98 18.64
CA SER A 304 -10.29 27.08 19.34
C SER A 304 -10.04 28.46 18.71
N GLU A 305 -8.88 28.64 18.07
CA GLU A 305 -8.46 29.89 17.42
C GLU A 305 -8.98 30.02 15.97
N SER A 306 -9.26 28.89 15.31
CA SER A 306 -9.51 28.84 13.86
C SER A 306 -10.93 29.27 13.46
N THR A 307 -11.02 30.13 12.45
CA THR A 307 -12.29 30.57 11.86
C THR A 307 -12.52 30.01 10.45
N GLY A 308 -13.56 29.17 10.30
CA GLY A 308 -14.47 29.09 9.14
C GLY A 308 -13.96 28.65 7.76
N LEU A 309 -12.70 28.27 7.59
CA LEU A 309 -12.11 28.00 6.28
C LEU A 309 -11.21 26.73 6.34
N THR A 310 -11.30 25.86 5.33
CA THR A 310 -10.47 24.67 5.02
C THR A 310 -9.57 24.89 3.78
N PHE A 311 -8.27 25.18 3.96
CA PHE A 311 -7.28 25.42 2.90
C PHE A 311 -6.48 24.15 2.51
N LEU A 312 -7.21 23.10 2.10
CA LEU A 312 -6.65 21.79 1.80
C LEU A 312 -5.56 21.79 0.72
N SER A 313 -5.69 22.61 -0.33
CA SER A 313 -4.68 22.66 -1.41
C SER A 313 -3.32 23.16 -0.90
N GLY A 314 -3.31 24.17 -0.02
CA GLY A 314 -2.08 24.64 0.60
C GLY A 314 -1.51 23.62 1.58
N ALA A 315 -2.39 22.93 2.32
CA ALA A 315 -1.97 21.89 3.26
C ALA A 315 -1.25 20.74 2.54
N LEU A 316 -1.77 20.29 1.41
CA LEU A 316 -1.13 19.27 0.57
C LEU A 316 0.20 19.75 -0.02
N ASP A 317 0.26 20.97 -0.54
CA ASP A 317 1.51 21.55 -1.07
C ASP A 317 2.60 21.60 0.00
N GLN A 318 2.25 22.05 1.22
CA GLN A 318 3.20 22.07 2.33
C GLN A 318 3.58 20.68 2.84
N ALA A 319 2.66 19.70 2.77
CA ALA A 319 2.93 18.34 3.17
C ALA A 319 4.00 17.68 2.29
N TYR A 320 3.91 17.83 0.97
CA TYR A 320 4.95 17.35 0.06
C TYR A 320 6.28 18.07 0.27
N LYS A 321 6.27 19.40 0.41
CA LYS A 321 7.50 20.17 0.71
C LYS A 321 8.14 19.81 2.05
N SER A 322 7.34 19.33 3.01
CA SER A 322 7.84 18.90 4.32
C SER A 322 8.72 17.66 4.22
N ILE A 323 8.52 16.79 3.22
CA ILE A 323 9.32 15.57 3.01
C ILE A 323 10.81 15.90 2.89
N ASP A 324 11.13 17.06 2.32
CA ASP A 324 12.53 17.47 2.12
C ASP A 324 13.31 17.65 3.42
N SER A 325 12.62 17.89 4.53
CA SER A 325 13.22 18.08 5.85
C SER A 325 13.44 16.80 6.65
N PHE A 326 13.02 15.64 6.14
CA PHE A 326 13.38 14.36 6.76
C PHE A 326 14.86 14.05 6.52
N ASP A 327 15.51 13.48 7.52
CA ASP A 327 16.88 12.98 7.38
C ASP A 327 16.89 11.66 6.61
N GLU A 328 18.05 11.34 6.05
CA GLU A 328 18.29 10.04 5.44
C GLU A 328 18.34 8.95 6.51
N ASN A 329 17.79 7.78 6.17
CA ASN A 329 17.96 6.58 6.96
C ASN A 329 19.43 6.14 6.89
N PRO A 330 20.12 5.95 8.03
CA PRO A 330 21.54 5.60 8.06
C PRO A 330 21.86 4.24 7.44
N THR A 331 20.89 3.32 7.37
CA THR A 331 21.08 1.97 6.82
C THR A 331 21.06 1.99 5.29
N ILE A 332 20.05 2.63 4.68
CA ILE A 332 19.86 2.64 3.22
C ILE A 332 20.44 3.90 2.53
N GLN A 333 20.95 4.87 3.30
CA GLN A 333 21.48 6.16 2.81
C GLN A 333 20.51 6.91 1.87
N LYS A 334 19.22 6.77 2.15
CA LYS A 334 18.10 7.38 1.43
C LYS A 334 17.03 7.74 2.46
N LYS A 335 16.14 8.67 2.14
CA LYS A 335 14.94 8.90 2.95
C LYS A 335 14.07 7.66 2.92
N ASN A 336 13.47 7.32 4.06
CA ASN A 336 12.45 6.28 4.10
C ASN A 336 11.25 6.65 3.20
N PRO A 337 10.51 5.66 2.67
CA PRO A 337 9.20 5.89 2.09
C PRO A 337 8.34 6.75 3.02
N THR A 338 7.49 7.59 2.46
CA THR A 338 6.72 8.56 3.26
C THR A 338 5.22 8.40 3.07
N MET A 339 4.49 8.39 4.18
CA MET A 339 3.03 8.39 4.21
C MET A 339 2.50 9.76 4.58
N ILE A 340 1.75 10.40 3.69
CA ILE A 340 0.98 11.60 4.02
C ILE A 340 -0.43 11.15 4.44
N ILE A 341 -0.87 11.55 5.63
CA ILE A 341 -2.22 11.29 6.11
C ILE A 341 -2.94 12.61 6.30
N VAL A 342 -3.94 12.87 5.46
CA VAL A 342 -4.77 14.07 5.54
C VAL A 342 -6.09 13.71 6.21
N LEU A 343 -6.45 14.42 7.27
CA LEU A 343 -7.74 14.31 7.93
C LEU A 343 -8.48 15.64 7.84
N THR A 344 -9.70 15.61 7.32
CA THR A 344 -10.55 16.80 7.16
C THR A 344 -12.02 16.48 7.32
N ASP A 345 -12.80 17.45 7.81
CA ASP A 345 -14.26 17.35 7.87
C ASP A 345 -14.99 18.31 6.91
N GLY A 346 -14.21 19.07 6.14
CA GLY A 346 -14.67 20.18 5.34
C GLY A 346 -14.54 19.92 3.84
N ASN A 347 -15.38 20.61 3.07
CA ASN A 347 -15.11 20.80 1.65
C ASN A 347 -13.98 21.80 1.51
N PRO A 348 -12.99 21.61 0.61
CA PRO A 348 -11.99 22.63 0.36
C PRO A 348 -12.66 23.95 0.03
N ASN A 349 -12.17 25.01 0.67
CA ASN A 349 -12.78 26.32 0.53
C ASN A 349 -12.89 26.75 -0.92
N LYS A 350 -14.03 27.38 -1.21
CA LYS A 350 -14.24 28.27 -2.36
C LYS A 350 -13.52 29.60 -2.13
N GLY A 351 -12.19 29.64 -2.28
CA GLY A 351 -11.41 30.88 -2.16
C GLY A 351 -11.88 31.96 -3.15
N ASN A 352 -12.16 33.18 -2.68
CA ASN A 352 -12.69 34.30 -3.50
C ASN A 352 -14.03 34.01 -4.23
N GLY A 353 -14.73 32.92 -3.89
CA GLY A 353 -15.86 32.41 -4.68
C GLY A 353 -15.50 31.31 -5.70
N LEU A 354 -14.23 30.92 -5.82
CA LEU A 354 -13.71 29.82 -6.66
C LEU A 354 -12.90 28.83 -5.83
N GLY A 355 -13.35 27.58 -5.73
CA GLY A 355 -12.59 26.52 -5.05
C GLY A 355 -11.22 26.30 -5.66
N VAL A 356 -10.15 26.36 -4.84
CA VAL A 356 -8.85 25.87 -5.27
C VAL A 356 -8.91 24.35 -5.17
N ASN A 357 -9.06 23.72 -6.32
CA ASN A 357 -9.09 22.28 -6.42
C ASN A 357 -7.73 21.71 -5.96
N PRO A 358 -7.67 20.80 -4.98
CA PRO A 358 -6.41 20.19 -4.53
C PRO A 358 -5.82 19.17 -5.52
N ILE A 359 -6.62 18.68 -6.47
CA ILE A 359 -6.22 17.63 -7.42
C ILE A 359 -4.96 17.97 -8.24
N PRO A 360 -4.80 19.19 -8.80
CA PRO A 360 -3.59 19.55 -9.55
C PRO A 360 -2.31 19.49 -8.69
N ILE A 361 -2.38 19.81 -7.40
CA ILE A 361 -1.24 19.74 -6.48
C ILE A 361 -0.79 18.28 -6.32
N VAL A 362 -1.74 17.38 -6.03
CA VAL A 362 -1.43 15.94 -5.89
C VAL A 362 -0.84 15.40 -7.19
N LYS A 363 -1.43 15.72 -8.34
CA LYS A 363 -0.94 15.27 -9.64
C LYS A 363 0.51 15.70 -9.90
N GLN A 364 0.84 16.95 -9.58
CA GLN A 364 2.19 17.48 -9.76
C GLN A 364 3.21 16.72 -8.88
N TYR A 365 2.88 16.46 -7.62
CA TYR A 365 3.84 15.91 -6.67
C TYR A 365 3.98 14.39 -6.74
N VAL A 366 2.95 13.64 -7.12
CA VAL A 366 3.02 12.17 -7.23
C VAL A 366 4.01 11.71 -8.30
N GLU A 367 4.26 12.53 -9.33
CA GLU A 367 5.29 12.26 -10.33
C GLU A 367 6.70 12.54 -9.80
N GLN A 368 6.83 13.49 -8.85
CA GLN A 368 8.12 13.92 -8.28
C GLN A 368 8.53 13.09 -7.07
N HIS A 369 7.56 12.48 -6.39
CA HIS A 369 7.76 11.68 -5.18
C HIS A 369 7.14 10.29 -5.35
N PRO A 370 7.74 9.41 -6.17
CA PRO A 370 7.25 8.04 -6.35
C PRO A 370 7.16 7.25 -5.04
N GLU A 371 8.00 7.57 -4.06
CA GLU A 371 8.10 6.97 -2.72
C GLU A 371 6.99 7.36 -1.74
N VAL A 372 6.08 8.25 -2.15
CA VAL A 372 5.05 8.82 -1.28
C VAL A 372 3.70 8.18 -1.55
N VAL A 373 3.02 7.86 -0.45
CA VAL A 373 1.60 7.46 -0.46
C VAL A 373 0.76 8.48 0.30
N LEU A 374 -0.43 8.80 -0.21
CA LEU A 374 -1.34 9.77 0.38
C LEU A 374 -2.66 9.09 0.76
N TYR A 375 -2.99 9.17 2.04
CA TYR A 375 -4.26 8.73 2.58
C TYR A 375 -5.14 9.91 2.93
N ALA A 376 -6.38 9.92 2.41
CA ALA A 376 -7.34 10.99 2.61
C ALA A 376 -8.51 10.51 3.48
N ILE A 377 -8.63 11.07 4.68
CA ILE A 377 -9.61 10.69 5.69
C ILE A 377 -10.62 11.82 5.84
N GLY A 378 -11.88 11.48 5.58
CA GLY A 378 -13.02 12.38 5.74
C GLY A 378 -13.79 12.09 7.01
N LEU A 379 -14.11 13.13 7.77
CA LEU A 379 -15.02 13.06 8.91
C LEU A 379 -16.34 13.76 8.58
N GLY A 380 -17.46 13.14 8.95
CA GLY A 380 -18.79 13.76 8.85
C GLY A 380 -19.18 14.22 7.45
N GLU A 381 -19.08 15.53 7.17
CA GLU A 381 -19.62 16.17 5.95
C GLU A 381 -18.59 16.36 4.83
N ALA A 382 -17.39 15.77 4.94
CA ALA A 382 -16.32 15.95 3.96
C ALA A 382 -16.69 15.45 2.55
N ASP A 383 -16.07 16.04 1.51
CA ASP A 383 -16.27 15.65 0.11
C ASP A 383 -15.70 14.26 -0.18
N ARG A 384 -16.53 13.24 -0.04
CA ARG A 384 -16.15 11.84 -0.26
C ARG A 384 -15.58 11.57 -1.65
N LEU A 385 -16.12 12.20 -2.69
CA LEU A 385 -15.65 11.99 -4.07
C LEU A 385 -14.27 12.61 -4.26
N MET A 386 -14.06 13.80 -3.71
CA MET A 386 -12.77 14.47 -3.81
C MET A 386 -11.69 13.76 -3.01
N LEU A 387 -11.96 13.39 -1.76
CA LEU A 387 -10.99 12.67 -0.92
C LEU A 387 -10.62 11.32 -1.52
N ARG A 388 -11.61 10.58 -2.06
CA ARG A 388 -11.34 9.35 -2.80
C ARG A 388 -10.39 9.57 -3.97
N LYS A 389 -10.65 10.61 -4.78
CA LYS A 389 -9.80 10.93 -5.92
C LYS A 389 -8.38 11.37 -5.51
N ILE A 390 -8.26 12.09 -4.39
CA ILE A 390 -6.96 12.48 -3.81
C ILE A 390 -6.18 11.23 -3.39
N GLY A 391 -6.79 10.32 -2.63
CA GLY A 391 -6.16 9.08 -2.20
C GLY A 391 -5.75 8.16 -3.35
N GLU A 392 -6.64 7.97 -4.33
CA GLU A 392 -6.37 7.18 -5.54
C GLU A 392 -5.23 7.77 -6.38
N MET A 393 -5.15 9.11 -6.50
CA MET A 393 -4.06 9.76 -7.23
C MET A 393 -2.74 9.66 -6.48
N GLY A 394 -2.77 9.79 -5.17
CA GLY A 394 -1.58 9.70 -4.34
C GLY A 394 -1.15 8.28 -3.97
N ARG A 395 -1.51 7.28 -4.78
CA ARG A 395 -1.09 5.87 -4.63
C ARG A 395 -1.45 5.25 -3.27
N GLY A 396 -2.39 5.84 -2.54
CA GLY A 396 -2.84 5.38 -1.22
C GLY A 396 -4.31 5.03 -1.26
N GLY A 397 -5.06 5.53 -0.29
CA GLY A 397 -6.48 5.23 -0.14
C GLY A 397 -7.27 6.36 0.49
N SER A 398 -8.56 6.11 0.71
CA SER A 398 -9.42 7.06 1.40
C SER A 398 -10.37 6.35 2.34
N LEU A 399 -10.71 7.01 3.43
CA LEU A 399 -11.70 6.54 4.40
C LEU A 399 -12.70 7.65 4.69
N MET A 400 -13.97 7.31 4.80
CA MET A 400 -14.96 8.15 5.47
C MET A 400 -15.27 7.50 6.81
N ALA A 401 -14.93 8.18 7.91
CA ALA A 401 -15.18 7.65 9.25
C ALA A 401 -16.38 8.36 9.87
N ASP A 402 -17.40 7.56 10.22
CA ASP A 402 -18.62 8.02 10.90
C ASP A 402 -18.53 7.86 12.44
N ASP A 403 -17.52 7.15 12.92
CA ASP A 403 -17.30 6.82 14.32
C ASP A 403 -15.81 6.63 14.63
N LEU A 404 -15.50 6.65 15.94
CA LEU A 404 -14.14 6.65 16.42
C LEU A 404 -13.45 5.28 16.28
N GLU A 405 -14.20 4.18 16.37
CA GLU A 405 -13.66 2.82 16.14
C GLU A 405 -13.07 2.72 14.73
N THR A 406 -13.86 3.07 13.72
CA THR A 406 -13.43 3.02 12.32
C THR A 406 -12.22 3.92 12.06
N LEU A 407 -12.18 5.10 12.69
CA LEU A 407 -11.05 6.01 12.58
C LEU A 407 -9.79 5.43 13.20
N ILE A 408 -9.90 4.89 14.42
CA ILE A 408 -8.77 4.33 15.16
C ILE A 408 -8.22 3.09 14.46
N ASP A 409 -9.08 2.15 14.07
CA ASP A 409 -8.67 0.91 13.39
C ASP A 409 -7.91 1.22 12.10
N PHE A 410 -8.32 2.28 11.39
CA PHE A 410 -7.63 2.70 10.19
C PHE A 410 -6.27 3.32 10.49
N TYR A 411 -6.16 4.21 11.48
CA TYR A 411 -4.86 4.77 11.88
C TYR A 411 -3.92 3.70 12.46
N ASP A 412 -4.45 2.70 13.18
CA ASP A 412 -3.67 1.54 13.64
C ASP A 412 -3.11 0.76 12.44
N SER A 413 -3.95 0.45 11.46
CA SER A 413 -3.50 -0.18 10.21
C SER A 413 -2.46 0.67 9.47
N LEU A 414 -2.66 1.99 9.38
CA LEU A 414 -1.70 2.91 8.73
C LEU A 414 -0.40 3.06 9.50
N ALA A 415 -0.39 2.89 10.82
CA ALA A 415 0.84 2.93 11.61
C ALA A 415 1.69 1.67 11.38
N GLN A 416 1.02 0.55 11.11
CA GLN A 416 1.66 -0.75 10.96
C GLN A 416 2.06 -1.05 9.53
N ASN A 417 1.19 -0.73 8.56
CA ASN A 417 1.28 -1.20 7.19
C ASN A 417 1.50 -0.04 6.22
N PHE A 418 2.60 -0.10 5.48
CA PHE A 418 2.77 0.73 4.29
C PHE A 418 2.23 -0.02 3.08
N GLN A 419 1.33 0.60 2.32
CA GLN A 419 0.82 0.04 1.08
C GLN A 419 0.81 1.13 0.02
N MET A 420 1.32 0.78 -1.16
CA MET A 420 1.32 1.62 -2.35
C MET A 420 0.47 0.98 -3.44
N VAL A 421 -0.39 1.76 -4.06
CA VAL A 421 -1.22 1.35 -5.19
C VAL A 421 -0.66 1.96 -6.46
N VAL A 422 -0.23 1.10 -7.38
CA VAL A 422 0.23 1.51 -8.71
C VAL A 422 -0.71 0.90 -9.75
N LYS A 423 -0.89 1.58 -10.87
CA LYS A 423 -1.83 1.18 -11.89
C LYS A 423 -1.11 0.71 -13.14
N MET A 424 -1.31 -0.55 -13.48
CA MET A 424 -0.81 -1.12 -14.73
C MET A 424 -1.75 -0.72 -15.87
N LYS A 425 -1.20 -0.01 -16.85
CA LYS A 425 -1.94 0.48 -18.03
C LYS A 425 -1.50 -0.28 -19.27
N LYS A 426 -2.36 -0.29 -20.29
CA LYS A 426 -1.97 -0.73 -21.62
C LYS A 426 -0.84 0.18 -22.13
N GLU A 427 0.28 -0.39 -22.55
CA GLU A 427 1.26 0.33 -23.36
C GLU A 427 0.58 0.84 -24.64
N PRO A 428 0.80 2.10 -25.06
CA PRO A 428 0.39 2.50 -26.40
C PRO A 428 1.09 1.58 -27.40
N GLU A 429 0.31 0.93 -28.28
CA GLU A 429 0.87 0.19 -29.41
C GLU A 429 1.72 1.18 -30.24
N GLU A 430 3.03 0.92 -30.34
CA GLU A 430 3.94 1.67 -31.21
C GLU A 430 3.67 1.42 -32.70
#